data_AF-A0A521YES2-F1
#
_entry.id   AF-A0A521YES2-F1
#
_cell.length_a   1.000
_cell.length_b   1.000
_cell.length_c   1.000
_cell.angle_alpha   90.00
_cell.angle_beta   90.00
_cell.angle_gamma   90.00
#
_symmetry.space_group_name_H-M   'P 1'
#
loop_
_entity.id
_entity.type
_entity.pdbx_description
1 polymer ?
#
loop_
_entity_poly.entity_id
_entity_poly.type
_entity_poly.pdbx_seq_one_letter_code
_entity_poly.pdbx_strand_id
1 'polypeptide(L)'
;GELEEAHASLLRTQDLILELIASLALDADGEAGALARQIAPLYEYVYRRTLDASLRKDAAPLREVVRLITPMRAAWQSVLDCVQAGPVTTGVTRG
;
A
#
# COMPACT_ATOMS: atom_id res chain seq x y z
N GLY A 1 29.04 0.17 0.69
CA GLY A 1 29.11 -1.18 0.07
C GLY A 1 27.72 -1.70 -0.19
N GLU A 2 27.54 -2.68 -1.10
CA GLU A 2 26.21 -3.14 -1.55
C GLU A 2 25.26 -3.55 -0.41
N LEU A 3 25.80 -4.12 0.68
CA LEU A 3 25.02 -4.48 1.87
C LEU A 3 24.46 -3.27 2.64
N GLU A 4 25.20 -2.17 2.69
CA GLU A 4 24.77 -0.94 3.36
C GLU A 4 23.67 -0.25 2.55
N GLU A 5 23.81 -0.24 1.23
CA GLU A 5 22.82 0.31 0.30
C GLU A 5 21.52 -0.51 0.31
N ALA A 6 21.61 -1.83 0.34
CA ALA A 6 20.46 -2.71 0.51
C ALA A 6 19.75 -2.47 1.84
N HIS A 7 20.50 -2.35 2.94
CA HIS A 7 19.94 -2.04 4.25
C HIS A 7 19.25 -0.68 4.30
N ALA A 8 19.88 0.37 3.74
CA ALA A 8 19.28 1.71 3.66
C ALA A 8 17.98 1.71 2.84
N SER A 9 17.94 0.94 1.74
CA SER A 9 16.73 0.80 0.91
C SER A 9 15.60 0.09 1.68
N LEU A 10 15.93 -0.92 2.49
CA LEU A 10 14.95 -1.59 3.34
C LEU A 10 14.43 -0.68 4.44
N LEU A 11 15.27 0.15 5.07
CA LEU A 11 14.83 1.13 6.07
C LEU A 11 13.86 2.13 5.46
N ARG A 12 14.22 2.72 4.32
CA ARG A 12 13.31 3.62 3.58
C ARG A 12 11.97 2.96 3.27
N THR A 13 11.99 1.70 2.84
CA THR A 13 10.75 0.95 2.54
C THR A 13 9.89 0.80 3.80
N GLN A 14 10.50 0.47 4.94
CA GLN A 14 9.82 0.34 6.22
C GLN A 14 9.18 1.65 6.66
N ASP A 15 9.88 2.78 6.53
CA ASP A 15 9.36 4.10 6.87
C ASP A 15 8.11 4.43 6.05
N LEU A 16 8.17 4.22 4.72
CA LEU A 16 7.01 4.43 3.84
C LEU A 16 5.81 3.55 4.20
N ILE A 17 6.04 2.29 4.57
CA ILE A 17 4.94 1.40 4.98
C ILE A 17 4.32 1.87 6.29
N LEU A 18 5.13 2.31 7.26
CA LEU A 18 4.63 2.85 8.52
C LEU A 18 3.83 4.14 8.31
N GLU A 19 4.28 5.02 7.43
CA GLU A 19 3.55 6.23 7.03
C GLU A 19 2.20 5.86 6.39
N LEU A 20 2.16 4.84 5.52
CA LEU A 20 0.90 4.35 4.95
C LEU A 20 -0.06 3.84 6.02
N ILE A 21 0.42 3.05 6.99
CA ILE A 21 -0.40 2.57 8.11
C ILE A 21 -0.93 3.75 8.93
N ALA A 22 -0.08 4.71 9.28
CA ALA A 22 -0.45 5.87 10.08
C ALA A 22 -1.45 6.79 9.36
N SER A 23 -1.45 6.78 8.02
CA SER A 23 -2.39 7.56 7.21
C SER A 23 -3.78 6.93 7.08
N LEU A 24 -3.98 5.68 7.51
CA LEU A 24 -5.27 5.01 7.42
C LEU A 24 -6.30 5.62 8.37
N ALA A 25 -7.52 5.85 7.87
CA ALA A 25 -8.63 6.40 8.64
C ALA A 25 -9.28 5.34 9.56
N LEU A 26 -8.51 4.75 10.48
CA LEU A 26 -8.95 3.64 11.33
C LEU A 26 -10.09 3.99 12.29
N ASP A 27 -10.12 5.25 12.74
CA ASP A 27 -11.14 5.78 13.64
C ASP A 27 -12.36 6.35 12.90
N ALA A 28 -12.36 6.32 11.57
CA ALA A 28 -13.51 6.75 10.79
C ALA A 28 -14.65 5.72 10.90
N ASP A 29 -15.87 6.25 10.85
CA ASP A 29 -17.09 5.45 10.66
C ASP A 29 -17.36 5.21 9.16
N GLY A 30 -18.31 4.31 8.89
CA GLY A 30 -18.74 4.00 7.53
C GLY A 30 -17.72 3.20 6.71
N GLU A 31 -17.84 3.29 5.38
CA GLU A 31 -17.06 2.49 4.43
C GLU A 31 -15.56 2.78 4.48
N ALA A 32 -15.17 4.04 4.70
CA ALA A 32 -13.77 4.45 4.77
C ALA A 32 -13.04 3.77 5.93
N GLY A 33 -13.64 3.76 7.13
CA GLY A 33 -13.07 3.08 8.28
C GLY A 33 -13.08 1.56 8.15
N ALA A 34 -14.14 0.99 7.57
CA ALA A 34 -14.22 -0.44 7.31
C ALA A 34 -13.09 -0.90 6.37
N LEU A 35 -12.85 -0.16 5.28
CA LEU A 35 -11.76 -0.42 4.34
C LEU A 35 -10.39 -0.23 4.99
N ALA A 36 -10.20 0.84 5.77
CA ALA A 36 -8.95 1.10 6.49
C ALA A 36 -8.57 -0.08 7.40
N ARG A 37 -9.53 -0.62 8.17
CA ARG A 37 -9.33 -1.79 9.04
C ARG A 37 -9.06 -3.09 8.27
N GLN A 38 -9.54 -3.21 7.02
CA GLN A 38 -9.23 -4.35 6.16
C GLN A 38 -7.81 -4.27 5.56
N ILE A 39 -7.31 -3.06 5.29
CA ILE A 39 -5.99 -2.84 4.67
C ILE A 39 -4.86 -2.86 5.71
N ALA A 40 -5.08 -2.35 6.92
CA ALA A 40 -4.04 -2.25 7.96
C ALA A 40 -3.25 -3.56 8.19
N PRO A 41 -3.88 -4.74 8.36
CA PRO A 41 -3.15 -5.99 8.58
C PRO A 41 -2.22 -6.38 7.42
N LEU A 42 -2.56 -5.98 6.20
CA LEU A 42 -1.72 -6.25 5.03
C LEU A 42 -0.45 -5.41 5.06
N TYR A 43 -0.56 -4.12 5.40
CA TYR A 43 0.61 -3.25 5.53
C TYR A 43 1.48 -3.64 6.72
N GLU A 44 0.89 -4.02 7.86
CA GLU A 44 1.63 -4.59 9.01
C GLU A 44 2.39 -5.86 8.62
N TYR A 45 1.75 -6.75 7.85
CA TYR A 45 2.41 -7.95 7.34
C TYR A 45 3.61 -7.60 6.45
N VAL A 46 3.44 -6.68 5.50
CA VAL A 46 4.49 -6.23 4.59
C VAL A 46 5.66 -5.58 5.34
N TYR A 47 5.37 -4.76 6.36
CA TYR A 47 6.38 -4.20 7.26
C TYR A 47 7.20 -5.31 7.93
N ARG A 48 6.53 -6.29 8.56
CA ARG A 48 7.19 -7.43 9.22
C ARG A 48 8.08 -8.23 8.27
N ARG A 49 7.65 -8.47 7.04
CA ARG A 49 8.46 -9.21 6.04
C ARG A 49 9.69 -8.43 5.59
N THR A 50 9.61 -7.11 5.54
CA THR A 50 10.76 -6.24 5.25
C THR A 50 11.76 -6.22 6.41
N LEU A 51 11.25 -6.23 7.64
CA LEU A 51 12.03 -6.40 8.88
C LEU A 51 12.76 -7.74 8.91
N ASP A 52 12.04 -8.84 8.65
CA ASP A 52 12.59 -10.19 8.55
C ASP A 52 13.76 -10.26 7.56
N ALA A 53 13.59 -9.65 6.38
CA ALA A 53 14.63 -9.59 5.35
C ALA A 53 15.87 -8.80 5.81
N SER A 54 15.66 -7.65 6.47
CA SER A 54 16.72 -6.79 6.96
C SER A 54 17.53 -7.44 8.10
N LEU A 55 16.85 -8.16 9.00
CA LEU A 55 17.47 -8.86 10.14
C LEU A 55 18.23 -10.11 9.69
N ARG A 56 17.64 -10.92 8.80
CA ARG A 56 18.25 -12.17 8.32
C ARG A 56 19.24 -11.97 7.18
N LYS A 57 19.33 -10.75 6.63
CA LYS A 57 20.09 -10.45 5.39
C LYS A 57 19.67 -11.38 4.24
N ASP A 58 18.37 -11.67 4.16
CA ASP A 58 17.77 -12.57 3.17
C ASP A 58 16.71 -11.82 2.36
N ALA A 59 16.84 -11.84 1.04
CA ALA A 59 15.90 -11.19 0.13
C ALA A 59 14.65 -12.04 -0.17
N ALA A 60 14.59 -13.31 0.26
CA ALA A 60 13.45 -14.20 -0.01
C ALA A 60 12.10 -13.63 0.46
N PRO A 61 11.97 -13.04 1.66
CA PRO A 61 10.73 -12.39 2.10
C PRO A 61 10.29 -11.23 1.20
N LEU A 62 11.22 -10.54 0.51
CA LEU A 62 10.90 -9.38 -0.31
C LEU A 62 10.12 -9.75 -1.58
N ARG A 63 10.27 -10.98 -2.08
CA ARG A 63 9.46 -11.46 -3.20
C ARG A 63 7.98 -11.48 -2.86
N GLU A 64 7.65 -11.80 -1.62
CA GLU A 64 6.29 -11.77 -1.11
C GLU A 64 5.78 -10.34 -0.93
N VAL A 65 6.60 -9.44 -0.40
CA VAL A 65 6.29 -8.01 -0.31
C VAL A 65 5.93 -7.43 -1.67
N VAL A 66 6.75 -7.68 -2.70
CA VAL A 66 6.48 -7.20 -4.07
C VAL A 66 5.18 -7.77 -4.60
N ARG A 67 4.90 -9.06 -4.38
CA ARG A 67 3.64 -9.69 -4.81
C ARG A 67 2.40 -9.07 -4.16
N LEU A 68 2.49 -8.62 -2.92
CA LEU A 68 1.38 -8.03 -2.18
C LEU A 68 1.16 -6.54 -2.52
N ILE A 69 2.23 -5.75 -2.56
CA ILE A 69 2.15 -4.30 -2.78
C ILE A 69 1.87 -3.94 -4.24
N THR A 70 2.35 -4.74 -5.21
CA THR A 70 2.15 -4.46 -6.64
C THR A 70 0.67 -4.33 -7.03
N PRO A 71 -0.22 -5.32 -6.76
CA PRO A 71 -1.63 -5.19 -7.08
C PRO A 71 -2.34 -4.11 -6.25
N MET A 72 -1.92 -3.89 -5.00
CA MET A 72 -2.47 -2.81 -4.17
C MET A 72 -2.21 -1.43 -4.79
N ARG A 73 -0.97 -1.18 -5.23
CA ARG A 73 -0.61 0.05 -5.95
C ARG A 73 -1.45 0.23 -7.21
N ALA A 74 -1.65 -0.85 -7.96
CA ALA A 74 -2.45 -0.82 -9.19
C ALA A 74 -3.92 -0.48 -8.90
N ALA A 75 -4.50 -1.02 -7.82
CA ALA A 75 -5.85 -0.68 -7.40
C ALA A 75 -5.99 0.82 -7.07
N TRP A 76 -5.04 1.39 -6.30
CA TRP A 76 -5.03 2.83 -6.00
C TRP A 76 -4.88 3.69 -7.25
N GLN A 77 -4.01 3.30 -8.18
CA GLN A 77 -3.86 4.01 -9.45
C GLN A 77 -5.18 4.01 -10.23
N SER A 78 -5.86 2.87 -10.31
CA SER A 78 -7.16 2.78 -11.00
C SER A 78 -8.23 3.68 -10.38
N VAL A 79 -8.21 3.87 -9.05
CA VAL A 79 -9.14 4.78 -8.36
C VAL A 79 -8.80 6.24 -8.69
N LEU A 80 -7.51 6.61 -8.67
CA LEU A 80 -7.07 7.96 -9.03
C LEU A 80 -7.44 8.31 -10.47
N ASP A 81 -7.23 7.39 -11.41
CA ASP A 81 -7.57 7.57 -12.81
C ASP A 81 -9.09 7.78 -12.98
N CYS A 82 -9.90 7.02 -12.24
CA CYS A 82 -11.36 7.17 -12.22
C CYS A 82 -11.81 8.55 -11.69
N VAL A 83 -11.20 9.02 -10.59
CA VAL A 83 -11.49 10.33 -10.00
C VAL A 83 -11.10 11.47 -10.96
N GLN A 84 -9.98 11.33 -11.68
CA GLN A 84 -9.49 12.32 -12.63
C GLN A 84 -10.30 12.39 -13.94
N ALA A 85 -10.90 11.28 -14.36
CA ALA A 85 -11.74 11.22 -15.55
C ALA A 85 -13.04 12.06 -15.44
N GLY A 86 -13.39 12.53 -14.23
CA GLY A 86 -14.61 13.30 -13.96
C GLY A 86 -15.88 12.43 -14.05
N PRO A 87 -17.00 12.87 -13.45
CA PRO A 87 -18.25 12.14 -13.59
C PRO A 87 -18.66 12.14 -15.06
N VAL A 88 -18.75 10.96 -15.67
CA VAL A 88 -19.40 10.79 -16.98
C VAL A 88 -20.86 11.18 -16.79
N THR A 89 -21.19 12.45 -17.07
CA THR A 89 -22.56 12.94 -17.22
C THR A 89 -23.15 12.26 -18.45
N THR A 90 -23.62 11.04 -18.25
CA THR A 90 -24.43 10.36 -19.25
C THR A 90 -25.76 11.11 -19.28
N GLY A 91 -25.88 12.04 -20.22
CA GLY A 91 -27.11 12.78 -20.49
C GLY A 91 -28.21 11.80 -20.86
N VAL A 92 -29.05 11.46 -19.89
CA VAL A 92 -30.39 10.92 -20.16
C VAL A 92 -31.23 12.10 -20.65
N THR A 93 -31.22 12.33 -21.96
CA THR A 93 -32.27 13.08 -22.64
C THR A 93 -33.47 12.14 -22.74
N ARG A 94 -34.39 12.25 -21.77
CA ARG A 94 -35.71 11.62 -21.89
C ARG A 94 -36.61 12.58 -22.65
N GLY A 95 -37.03 12.18 -23.85
CA GLY A 95 -38.15 12.79 -24.59
C GLY A 95 -39.50 12.38 -24.04
#